data_AF-A0ABD5U5I5-F1
#
_entry.id   AF-A0ABD5U5I5-F1
#
_cell.length_a   1.000
_cell.length_b   1.000
_cell.length_c   1.000
_cell.angle_alpha   90.00
_cell.angle_beta   90.00
_cell.angle_gamma   90.00
#
_symmetry.space_group_name_H-M   'P 1'
#
loop_
_entity.id
_entity.type
_entity.pdbx_description
1 polymer ?
#
loop_
_entity_poly.entity_id
_entity_poly.type
_entity_poly.pdbx_seq_one_letter_code
_entity_poly.pdbx_strand_id
1 'polypeptide(L)' 'MAEDPAANLRMCAHCGTVFEVGVRYPVVTLRGTDGTPLLFSFCGEECETAWASEFRAEE' A
#
# COMPACT_ATOMS: atom_id res chain seq x y z
N MET A 1 6.36 -13.74 -16.14
CA MET A 1 6.57 -13.83 -14.69
C MET A 1 5.47 -13.00 -14.08
N ALA A 2 4.47 -13.60 -13.44
CA ALA A 2 3.39 -12.83 -12.83
C ALA A 2 3.98 -12.12 -11.61
N GLU A 3 4.03 -10.79 -11.66
CA GLU A 3 4.38 -9.97 -10.51
C GLU A 3 3.37 -10.29 -9.41
N ASP A 4 3.85 -10.90 -8.31
CA ASP A 4 2.99 -11.34 -7.22
C ASP A 4 2.38 -10.08 -6.56
N PRO A 5 1.07 -9.82 -6.71
CA PRO A 5 0.45 -8.58 -6.23
C PRO A 5 0.53 -8.45 -4.70
N ALA A 6 0.87 -9.54 -3.99
CA ALA A 6 1.09 -9.55 -2.56
C ALA A 6 2.48 -9.07 -2.14
N ALA A 7 3.41 -8.80 -3.06
CA ALA A 7 4.73 -8.26 -2.70
C ALA A 7 4.61 -6.89 -2.00
N ASN A 8 3.68 -6.04 -2.44
CA ASN A 8 3.41 -4.73 -1.84
C ASN A 8 2.66 -4.79 -0.51
N LEU A 9 2.21 -5.99 -0.09
CA LEU A 9 1.58 -6.23 1.21
C LEU A 9 2.58 -6.61 2.30
N ARG A 10 3.89 -6.67 2.01
CA ARG A 10 4.93 -7.07 2.97
C ARG A 10 5.63 -5.89 3.65
N MET A 11 5.40 -4.67 3.17
CA MET A 11 5.99 -3.47 3.74
C MET A 11 5.04 -2.28 3.62
N CYS A 12 5.24 -1.29 4.49
CA CYS A 12 4.50 -0.04 4.46
C CYS A 12 4.82 0.73 3.18
N ALA A 13 3.78 1.02 2.40
CA ALA A 13 3.91 1.79 1.17
C ALA A 13 4.38 3.24 1.41
N HIS A 14 4.18 3.77 2.62
CA HIS A 14 4.63 5.12 2.98
C HIS A 14 6.07 5.15 3.50
N CYS A 15 6.40 4.38 4.53
CA CYS A 15 7.68 4.46 5.24
C CYS A 15 8.65 3.30 4.94
N GLY A 16 8.24 2.29 4.17
CA GLY A 16 9.06 1.14 3.81
C GLY A 16 9.27 0.09 4.92
N THR A 17 8.66 0.28 6.09
CA THR A 17 8.75 -0.66 7.21
C THR A 17 8.21 -2.04 6.84
N VAL A 18 9.00 -3.09 7.06
CA VAL A 18 8.58 -4.48 6.83
C VAL A 18 7.57 -4.92 7.88
N PHE A 19 6.52 -5.61 7.46
CA PHE A 19 5.46 -6.07 8.34
C PHE A 19 5.78 -7.37 9.06
N GLU A 20 5.24 -7.48 10.27
CA GLU A 20 5.31 -8.70 11.06
C GLU A 20 4.30 -9.73 10.55
N VAL A 21 4.75 -10.99 10.48
CA VAL A 21 3.92 -12.09 10.01
C VAL A 21 2.82 -12.37 11.05
N GLY A 22 1.58 -12.41 10.60
CA GLY A 22 0.41 -12.69 11.45
C GLY A 22 -0.27 -11.46 12.04
N VAL A 23 0.24 -10.26 11.79
CA VAL A 23 -0.40 -9.00 12.16
C VAL A 23 -1.27 -8.50 10.99
N ARG A 24 -2.45 -7.96 11.31
CA ARG A 24 -3.32 -7.33 10.31
C ARG A 24 -2.97 -5.86 10.19
N TYR A 25 -2.69 -5.43 8.96
CA TYR A 25 -2.38 -4.06 8.62
C TYR A 25 -3.47 -3.47 7.72
N PRO A 26 -3.75 -2.17 7.81
CA PRO A 26 -4.62 -1.47 6.87
C PRO A 26 -4.11 -1.63 5.43
N VAL A 27 -5.04 -1.82 4.50
CA VAL A 27 -4.77 -2.02 3.07
C VAL A 27 -5.69 -1.13 2.24
N VAL A 28 -5.10 -0.37 1.32
CA VAL A 28 -5.82 0.42 0.32
C VAL A 28 -5.64 -0.23 -1.04
N THR A 29 -6.73 -0.27 -1.80
CA THR A 29 -6.71 -0.75 -3.19
C THR A 29 -6.90 0.45 -4.12
N LEU A 30 -5.95 0.64 -5.03
CA LEU A 30 -6.06 1.59 -6.12
C LEU A 30 -6.22 0.88 -7.45
N ARG A 31 -6.77 1.58 -8.43
CA ARG A 31 -6.81 1.10 -9.81
C ARG A 31 -5.60 1.67 -10.54
N GLY A 32 -4.70 0.79 -10.97
CA GLY A 32 -3.58 1.14 -11.84
C GLY A 32 -4.07 1.65 -13.19
N THR A 33 -3.19 2.33 -13.92
CA THR A 33 -3.45 2.91 -15.25
C THR A 33 -3.87 1.88 -16.29
N ASP A 34 -3.41 0.63 -16.16
CA ASP A 34 -3.79 -0.52 -16.98
C ASP A 34 -5.10 -1.19 -16.50
N GLY A 35 -5.76 -0.65 -15.48
CA GLY A 35 -6.95 -1.24 -14.85
C GLY A 35 -6.65 -2.33 -13.81
N THR A 36 -5.38 -2.73 -13.68
CA THR A 36 -4.90 -3.70 -12.70
C THR A 36 -5.02 -3.14 -11.26
N PRO A 37 -5.58 -3.88 -10.30
CA PRO A 37 -5.65 -3.43 -8.91
C PRO A 37 -4.26 -3.40 -8.27
N LEU A 38 -3.88 -2.26 -7.72
CA LEU A 38 -2.68 -2.06 -6.92
C LEU A 38 -3.05 -2.06 -5.45
N LEU A 39 -2.40 -2.91 -4.67
CA LEU A 39 -2.63 -3.05 -3.24
C LEU A 39 -1.47 -2.40 -2.48
N PHE A 40 -1.80 -1.51 -1.55
CA PHE A 40 -0.84 -0.82 -0.69
C PHE A 40 -1.20 -1.07 0.76
N SER A 41 -0.23 -1.49 1.56
CA SER A 41 -0.41 -1.71 2.99
C SER A 41 0.33 -0.66 3.81
N PHE A 42 -0.18 -0.35 5.01
CA PHE A 42 0.39 0.66 5.88
C PHE A 42 0.58 0.14 7.30
N CYS A 43 1.62 0.61 8.00
CA CYS A 43 1.85 0.20 9.40
C CYS A 43 0.81 0.78 10.38
N GLY A 44 0.04 1.77 9.94
CA GLY A 44 -1.03 2.39 10.73
C GLY A 44 -1.74 3.49 9.96
N GLU A 45 -2.79 4.04 10.56
CA GLU A 45 -3.66 5.08 9.98
C GLU A 45 -2.89 6.38 9.67
N GLU A 46 -1.85 6.71 10.44
CA GLU A 46 -1.00 7.88 10.19
C GLU A 46 -0.25 7.79 8.86
N CYS A 47 0.33 6.61 8.57
CA CYS A 47 1.03 6.36 7.31
C CYS A 47 0.06 6.28 6.13
N GLU A 48 -1.13 5.71 6.34
CA GLU A 48 -2.20 5.71 5.34
C GLU A 48 -2.63 7.14 5.01
N THR A 49 -2.88 7.96 6.03
CA THR A 49 -3.35 9.35 5.86
C THR A 49 -2.30 10.23 5.19
N ALA A 50 -1.04 10.13 5.64
CA ALA A 50 0.06 10.88 5.03
C ALA A 50 0.22 10.49 3.56
N TRP A 51 0.26 9.19 3.26
CA TRP A 51 0.35 8.71 1.88
C TRP A 51 -0.85 9.12 1.03
N ALA A 52 -2.07 9.03 1.55
CA ALA A 52 -3.28 9.42 0.82
C ALA A 52 -3.32 10.93 0.54
N SER A 53 -2.79 11.76 1.45
CA SER A 53 -2.65 13.20 1.24
C SER A 53 -1.69 13.50 0.09
N GLU A 54 -0.52 12.84 0.07
CA GLU A 54 0.46 12.99 -1.01
C GLU A 54 -0.11 12.48 -2.35
N PHE A 55 -0.78 11.33 -2.34
CA PHE A 55 -1.35 10.73 -3.54
C PHE A 55 -2.46 11.60 -4.17
N ARG A 56 -3.30 12.24 -3.35
CA ARG A 56 -4.37 13.14 -3.84
C ARG A 56 -3.86 14.51 -4.28
N ALA A 57 -2.68 14.93 -3.84
CA ALA A 57 -2.09 16.20 -4.24
C ALA A 57 -1.54 16.15 -5.68
N GLU A 58 -1.33 14.96 -6.22
CA GLU A 58 -0.78 14.72 -7.57
C GLU A 58 -1.87 14.48 -8.64
N GLU A 59 -3.16 14.59 -8.29
CA GLU A 59 -4.32 14.46 -9.20
C GLU A 59 -4.81 15.80 -9.79
#